data_AF-I2GGX8-F1
#
_entry.id   AF-I2GGX8-F1
#
_cell.length_a   1.000
_cell.length_b   1.000
_cell.length_c   1.000
_cell.angle_alpha   90.00
_cell.angle_beta   90.00
_cell.angle_gamma   90.00
#
_symmetry.space_group_name_H-M   'P 1'
#
loop_
_entity.id
_entity.type
_entity.pdbx_description
1 polymer ?
#
loop_
_entity_poly.entity_id
_entity_poly.type
_entity_poly.pdbx_seq_one_letter_code
_entity_poly.pdbx_strand_id
1 'polypeptide(L)'
;MNLLRVFDIVTPLRIVALMGVIMILYGFVDMDRQNNVLQFMFGIPIAAGALGVHYVIRRATHRNPLSIWIIESVLVGWGIYVFLRS
;
A
#
# COMPACT_ATOMS: atom_id res chain seq x y z
N MET A 1 -8.79 23.70 2.41
CA MET A 1 -7.98 22.58 1.87
C MET A 1 -8.60 22.16 0.55
N ASN A 2 -7.82 22.05 -0.53
CA ASN A 2 -8.33 21.68 -1.86
C ASN A 2 -8.50 20.15 -1.91
N LEU A 3 -9.73 19.63 -2.01
CA LEU A 3 -10.02 18.18 -1.97
C LEU A 3 -9.19 17.39 -2.98
N LEU A 4 -8.93 17.95 -4.17
CA LEU A 4 -8.12 17.34 -5.22
C LEU A 4 -6.69 17.01 -4.76
N ARG A 5 -6.08 17.85 -3.91
CA ARG A 5 -4.73 17.58 -3.37
C ARG A 5 -4.73 16.43 -2.37
N VAL A 6 -5.83 16.19 -1.68
CA VAL A 6 -5.94 15.06 -0.73
C VAL A 6 -5.99 13.74 -1.51
N PHE A 7 -6.77 13.68 -2.59
CA PHE A 7 -6.88 12.50 -3.45
C PHE A 7 -5.59 12.17 -4.22
N ASP A 8 -4.72 13.15 -4.45
CA ASP A 8 -3.38 12.93 -5.01
C ASP A 8 -2.37 12.37 -4.00
N ILE A 9 -2.62 12.60 -2.70
CA ILE A 9 -1.72 12.19 -1.62
C ILE A 9 -2.15 10.83 -1.07
N VAL A 10 -3.45 10.66 -0.82
CA VAL A 10 -4.05 9.46 -0.27
C VAL A 10 -4.64 8.66 -1.43
N THR A 11 -3.96 7.59 -1.84
CA THR A 11 -4.47 6.65 -2.85
C THR A 11 -4.52 5.24 -2.26
N PRO A 12 -5.35 4.33 -2.80
CA PRO A 12 -5.51 3.00 -2.21
C PRO A 12 -4.19 2.24 -2.01
N LEU A 13 -3.26 2.25 -2.97
CA LEU A 13 -1.97 1.57 -2.80
C LEU A 13 -1.05 2.28 -1.79
N ARG A 14 -1.14 3.60 -1.64
CA ARG A 14 -0.40 4.30 -0.58
C ARG A 14 -0.91 3.96 0.81
N ILE A 15 -2.21 3.69 0.96
CA ILE A 15 -2.77 3.18 2.23
C ILE A 15 -2.20 1.79 2.53
N VAL A 16 -2.17 0.89 1.53
CA VAL A 16 -1.54 -0.44 1.67
C VAL A 16 -0.05 -0.32 2.00
N ALA A 17 0.66 0.60 1.34
CA ALA A 17 2.06 0.86 1.63
C ALA A 17 2.26 1.34 3.07
N LEU A 18 1.40 2.24 3.55
CA LEU A 18 1.42 2.73 4.92
C LEU A 18 1.20 1.59 5.93
N MET A 19 0.29 0.65 5.64
CA MET A 19 0.12 -0.55 6.47
C MET A 19 1.41 -1.37 6.55
N GLY A 20 2.10 -1.57 5.42
CA GLY A 20 3.41 -2.25 5.39
C GLY A 20 4.46 -1.51 6.24
N VAL A 21 4.50 -0.18 6.16
CA VAL A 21 5.39 0.65 7.01
C VAL A 21 5.04 0.51 8.49
N ILE A 22 3.76 0.50 8.85
CA ILE A 22 3.30 0.29 10.23
C ILE A 22 3.76 -1.07 10.74
N MET A 23 3.64 -2.14 9.93
CA MET A 23 4.14 -3.48 10.31
C MET A 23 5.65 -3.47 10.56
N ILE A 24 6.43 -2.81 9.72
CA ILE A 24 7.88 -2.65 9.90
C ILE A 24 8.19 -1.93 11.22
N LEU A 25 7.51 -0.82 11.49
CA LEU A 25 7.70 -0.05 12.72
C LEU A 25 7.34 -0.86 13.97
N TYR A 26 6.24 -1.62 13.94
CA TYR A 26 5.90 -2.53 15.03
C TYR A 26 6.97 -3.60 15.26
N GLY A 27 7.57 -4.13 14.19
CA GLY A 27 8.67 -5.07 14.28
C GLY A 27 9.92 -4.49 14.95
N PHE A 28 10.16 -3.18 14.79
CA PHE A 28 11.26 -2.46 15.46
C PHE A 28 10.96 -2.07 16.91
N VAL A 29 9.71 -1.71 17.23
CA VAL A 29 9.34 -1.25 18.58
C VAL A 29 9.33 -2.40 19.59
N ASP A 30 8.96 -3.60 19.14
CA ASP A 30 8.74 -4.76 20.02
C ASP A 30 9.61 -5.96 19.55
N MET A 31 10.93 -5.76 19.52
CA MET A 31 11.91 -6.72 18.96
C MET A 31 11.97 -8.06 19.72
N ASP A 32 11.47 -8.14 20.95
CA ASP A 32 11.47 -9.38 21.74
C ASP A 32 10.27 -10.30 21.42
N ARG A 33 9.30 -9.84 20.62
CA ARG A 33 8.19 -10.71 20.18
C ARG A 33 8.65 -11.67 19.10
N GLN A 34 8.29 -12.95 19.25
CA GLN A 34 8.52 -14.01 18.23
C GLN A 34 8.02 -13.67 16.81
N ASN A 35 7.04 -12.76 16.69
CA ASN A 35 6.46 -12.37 15.40
C ASN A 35 7.11 -11.14 14.76
N ASN A 36 8.13 -10.54 15.38
CA ASN A 36 8.82 -9.35 14.86
C ASN A 36 9.40 -9.60 13.45
N VAL A 37 10.11 -10.71 13.25
CA VAL A 37 10.69 -11.11 11.96
C VAL A 37 9.59 -11.28 10.92
N LEU A 38 8.45 -11.84 11.33
CA LEU A 38 7.30 -12.04 10.45
C LEU A 38 6.72 -10.70 9.98
N GLN A 39 6.60 -9.71 10.89
CA GLN A 39 6.15 -8.37 10.55
C GLN A 39 7.09 -7.66 9.57
N PHE A 40 8.40 -7.85 9.68
CA PHE A 40 9.36 -7.37 8.69
C PHE A 40 9.26 -8.07 7.35
N MET A 41 9.23 -9.42 7.37
CA MET A 41 9.19 -10.25 6.17
C MET A 41 7.98 -9.96 5.31
N PHE A 42 6.84 -9.61 5.91
CA PHE A 42 5.65 -9.19 5.16
C PHE A 42 5.58 -7.69 4.95
N GLY A 43 5.96 -6.88 5.94
CA GLY A 43 5.86 -5.43 5.88
C GLY A 43 6.71 -4.81 4.77
N ILE A 44 7.95 -5.30 4.56
CA ILE A 44 8.84 -4.79 3.50
C ILE A 44 8.26 -5.07 2.11
N PRO A 45 7.91 -6.31 1.73
CA PRO A 45 7.28 -6.59 0.43
C PRO A 45 5.96 -5.84 0.23
N ILE A 46 5.12 -5.71 1.27
CA ILE A 46 3.86 -4.96 1.18
C ILE A 46 4.15 -3.48 0.90
N ALA A 47 5.03 -2.85 1.67
CA ALA A 47 5.37 -1.44 1.51
C ALA A 47 6.03 -1.16 0.15
N ALA A 48 7.10 -1.91 -0.17
CA ALA A 48 7.85 -1.72 -1.40
C ALA A 48 7.02 -2.10 -2.64
N GLY A 49 6.29 -3.21 -2.57
CA GLY A 49 5.41 -3.66 -3.65
C GLY A 49 4.30 -2.66 -3.94
N ALA A 50 3.58 -2.19 -2.91
CA ALA A 50 2.51 -1.22 -3.09
C ALA A 50 3.03 0.14 -3.62
N LEU A 51 4.16 0.64 -3.11
CA LEU A 51 4.78 1.86 -3.65
C LEU A 51 5.30 1.70 -5.08
N GLY A 52 5.90 0.55 -5.39
CA GLY A 52 6.38 0.22 -6.73
C GLY A 52 5.24 0.19 -7.74
N VAL A 53 4.16 -0.53 -7.43
CA VAL A 53 2.97 -0.61 -8.29
C VAL A 53 2.30 0.77 -8.41
N HIS A 54 2.17 1.53 -7.30
CA HIS A 54 1.66 2.90 -7.33
C HIS A 54 2.47 3.79 -8.28
N TYR A 55 3.80 3.70 -8.24
CA TYR A 55 4.67 4.48 -9.11
C TYR A 55 4.45 4.13 -10.60
N VAL A 56 4.32 2.84 -10.92
CA VAL A 56 4.04 2.38 -12.30
C VAL A 56 2.69 2.89 -12.78
N ILE A 57 1.62 2.76 -11.97
CA ILE A 57 0.28 3.24 -12.34
C ILE A 57 0.29 4.75 -12.52
N ARG A 58 0.93 5.50 -11.61
CA ARG A 58 1.04 6.94 -11.69
C ARG A 58 1.77 7.39 -12.96
N ARG A 59 2.78 6.64 -13.40
CA ARG A 59 3.49 6.88 -14.65
C ARG A 59 2.61 6.57 -15.88
N ALA A 60 1.94 5.42 -15.88
CA ALA A 60 1.09 4.97 -16.98
C ALA A 60 -0.15 5.86 -17.20
N THR A 61 -0.71 6.41 -16.12
CA THR A 61 -1.90 7.28 -16.15
C THR A 61 -1.60 8.77 -16.31
N HIS A 62 -0.34 9.13 -16.61
CA HIS A 62 0.09 10.53 -16.72
C HIS A 62 -0.27 11.38 -15.49
N ARG A 63 -0.25 10.79 -14.28
CA ARG A 63 -0.63 11.44 -13.02
C ARG A 63 -2.09 11.89 -12.95
N ASN A 64 -3.00 11.32 -13.75
CA ASN A 64 -4.43 11.60 -13.64
C ASN A 64 -4.99 10.99 -12.33
N PRO A 65 -5.49 11.80 -11.38
CA PRO A 65 -5.90 11.29 -10.06
C PRO A 65 -7.07 10.32 -10.14
N LEU A 66 -8.04 10.57 -11.02
CA LEU A 66 -9.23 9.74 -11.20
C LEU A 66 -8.86 8.34 -11.71
N SER A 67 -8.01 8.27 -12.74
CA SER A 67 -7.56 7.00 -13.30
C SER A 67 -6.75 6.18 -12.30
N ILE A 68 -5.88 6.84 -11.52
CA ILE A 68 -5.11 6.20 -10.46
C ILE A 68 -6.06 5.57 -9.43
N TRP A 69 -7.05 6.34 -8.95
CA TRP A 69 -8.01 5.84 -7.97
C TRP A 69 -8.77 4.62 -8.46
N ILE A 70 -9.28 4.64 -9.69
CA ILE A 70 -10.03 3.52 -10.26
C ILE A 70 -9.14 2.27 -10.34
N ILE A 71 -7.95 2.38 -10.94
CA ILE A 71 -7.06 1.23 -11.13
C ILE A 71 -6.59 0.67 -9.79
N GLU A 72 -6.17 1.53 -8.87
CA GLU A 72 -5.70 1.09 -7.55
C GLU A 72 -6.81 0.46 -6.72
N SER A 73 -8.04 0.99 -6.78
CA SER A 73 -9.17 0.43 -6.03
C SER A 73 -9.53 -0.97 -6.54
N VAL A 74 -9.49 -1.17 -7.88
CA VAL A 74 -9.70 -2.48 -8.49
C VAL A 74 -8.60 -3.46 -8.08
N LEU A 75 -7.33 -3.04 -8.14
CA LEU A 75 -6.20 -3.90 -7.75
C LEU A 75 -6.24 -4.28 -6.28
N VAL A 76 -6.45 -3.31 -5.38
CA VAL A 76 -6.54 -3.57 -3.94
C VAL A 76 -7.75 -4.43 -3.62
N GLY A 77 -8.92 -4.11 -4.19
CA GLY A 77 -10.14 -4.91 -4.01
C GLY A 77 -9.98 -6.35 -4.50
N TRP A 78 -9.35 -6.54 -5.65
CA TRP A 78 -9.05 -7.87 -6.18
C TRP A 78 -8.03 -8.62 -5.31
N GLY A 79 -6.97 -7.94 -4.86
CA GLY A 79 -5.98 -8.53 -3.96
C GLY A 79 -6.60 -9.02 -2.65
N ILE A 80 -7.49 -8.22 -2.04
CA ILE A 80 -8.23 -8.61 -0.85
C ILE A 80 -9.11 -9.83 -1.14
N TYR A 81 -9.86 -9.81 -2.25
CA TYR A 81 -10.72 -10.92 -2.64
C TYR A 81 -9.96 -12.24 -2.83
N VAL A 82 -8.83 -12.19 -3.54
CA VAL A 82 -7.97 -13.36 -3.76
C VAL A 82 -7.39 -13.86 -2.45
N PHE A 83 -6.91 -12.95 -1.58
CA PHE A 83 -6.36 -13.31 -0.28
C PHE A 83 -7.39 -13.99 0.63
N LEU A 84 -8.63 -13.48 0.67
CA LEU A 84 -9.70 -14.04 1.51
C LEU A 84 -10.23 -15.40 0.99
N ARG A 85 -9.96 -15.73 -0.28
CA ARG A 85 -10.42 -16.96 -0.92
C ARG A 85 -9.31 -18.02 -1.06
N SER A 86 -8.06 -17.65 -0.78
CA SER A 86 -6.91 -18.54 -0.70
C SER A 86 -6.83 -19.24 0.65
#